data_AF-A0A452QAU2-F1
#
_entry.id   AF-A0A452QAU2-F1
#
_cell.length_a   1.000
_cell.length_b   1.000
_cell.length_c   1.000
_cell.angle_alpha   90.00
_cell.angle_beta   90.00
_cell.angle_gamma   90.00
#
_symmetry.space_group_name_H-M   'P 1'
#
loop_
_entity.id
_entity.type
_entity.pdbx_description
1 polymer ?
#
loop_
_entity_poly.entity_id
_entity_poly.type
_entity_poly.pdbx_seq_one_letter_code
_entity_poly.pdbx_strand_id
1 'polypeptide(L)'
;MLFLQLVLFVVLLPGGDSEDGETSALQESTFFQIILTSSFYNRSWTQNQGSAWLDELQTHGWDSKTGAFTYLQPWSKGNFSKETLVELERIFYTYSIRLLQIFHNHVRQWQLEYPFQVQIAGGCDFHFGEVSVRFAQIAYQGSDLINFQNTSWLASPKGGSRAQQFCTLFNQYHVFNEILYKILSDTCPQFLLGLLDAGKAYLQQQGQSWSLPPRILYSALINLWKAVSI
;
A
#
# COMPACT_ATOMS: atom_id res chain seq x y z
N MET A 1 -0.81 31.78 13.41
CA MET A 1 -0.15 32.11 12.12
C MET A 1 0.68 30.88 11.73
N LEU A 2 0.03 29.83 11.19
CA LEU A 2 -0.15 29.53 9.75
C LEU A 2 1.15 29.11 9.06
N PHE A 3 1.43 27.81 9.06
CA PHE A 3 2.20 27.13 8.00
C PHE A 3 1.58 25.74 7.79
N LEU A 4 0.39 25.74 7.17
CA LEU A 4 -0.16 24.56 6.51
C LEU A 4 0.42 24.58 5.09
N GLN A 5 1.58 23.97 4.88
CA GLN A 5 2.06 23.68 3.53
C GLN A 5 1.59 22.29 3.15
N LEU A 6 0.46 22.27 2.45
CA LEU A 6 -0.03 21.12 1.71
C LEU A 6 0.95 20.90 0.55
N VAL A 7 1.93 20.01 0.73
CA VAL A 7 2.75 19.53 -0.39
C VAL A 7 1.93 18.45 -1.08
N LEU A 8 1.26 18.83 -2.17
CA LEU A 8 0.70 17.89 -3.14
C LEU A 8 1.86 17.07 -3.72
N PHE A 9 1.88 15.77 -3.43
CA PHE A 9 2.77 14.84 -4.13
C PHE A 9 2.20 14.61 -5.54
N VAL A 10 2.86 15.22 -6.53
CA VAL A 10 2.76 14.76 -7.92
C VAL A 10 3.59 13.48 -8.02
N VAL A 11 2.91 12.40 -8.39
CA VAL A 11 3.45 11.06 -8.64
C VAL A 11 4.60 11.15 -9.65
N LEU A 12 5.81 10.73 -9.25
CA LEU A 12 6.92 10.45 -10.16
C LEU A 12 7.04 8.92 -10.30
N LEU A 13 6.41 8.39 -11.35
CA LEU A 13 6.76 7.09 -11.91
C LEU A 13 8.16 7.16 -12.55
N PRO A 14 8.92 6.04 -12.63
CA PRO A 14 10.22 6.05 -13.26
C PRO A 14 10.08 6.27 -14.77
N GLY A 15 10.57 7.43 -15.24
CA GLY A 15 10.64 7.77 -16.66
C GLY A 15 11.67 6.88 -17.36
N GLY A 16 11.18 6.08 -18.31
CA GLY A 16 11.98 5.48 -19.37
C GLY A 16 11.76 6.29 -20.64
N ASP A 17 12.85 6.86 -21.18
CA ASP A 17 12.87 7.45 -22.51
C ASP A 17 12.62 6.37 -23.57
N SER A 18 11.47 6.43 -24.22
CA SER A 18 11.30 5.95 -25.59
C SER A 18 10.19 6.78 -26.23
N GLU A 19 10.59 7.71 -27.08
CA GLU A 19 9.72 8.40 -28.03
C GLU A 19 9.14 7.36 -28.99
N ASP A 20 7.89 6.95 -28.78
CA ASP A 20 7.02 6.41 -29.81
C ASP A 20 5.58 6.80 -29.45
N GLY A 21 5.02 7.68 -30.28
CA GLY A 21 3.69 8.23 -30.10
C GLY A 21 2.61 7.19 -30.40
N GLU A 22 2.02 6.64 -29.35
CA GLU A 22 0.61 6.27 -29.31
C GLU A 22 0.08 6.72 -27.96
N THR A 23 -0.94 7.58 -27.99
CA THR A 23 -1.82 7.83 -26.85
C THR A 23 -2.39 6.50 -26.39
N SER A 24 -1.67 5.82 -25.50
CA SER A 24 -2.22 4.79 -24.65
C SER A 24 -3.36 5.46 -23.89
N ALA A 25 -4.59 5.08 -24.26
CA ALA A 25 -5.72 5.23 -23.37
C ALA A 25 -5.23 4.72 -22.01
N LEU A 26 -5.04 5.63 -21.05
CA LEU A 26 -4.68 5.30 -19.68
C LEU A 26 -5.75 4.32 -19.21
N GLN A 27 -5.42 3.04 -19.29
CA GLN A 27 -6.22 1.98 -18.76
C GLN A 27 -6.26 2.26 -17.26
N GLU A 28 -7.39 2.79 -16.77
CA GLU A 28 -7.55 3.26 -15.40
C GLU A 28 -7.22 2.11 -14.44
N SER A 29 -5.98 2.10 -13.95
CA SER A 29 -5.51 1.15 -12.97
C SER A 29 -6.02 1.61 -11.61
N THR A 30 -6.90 0.84 -10.98
CA THR A 30 -7.28 1.10 -9.60
C THR A 30 -6.18 0.64 -8.68
N PHE A 31 -5.80 1.50 -7.74
CA PHE A 31 -4.72 1.27 -6.81
C PHE A 31 -5.22 1.30 -5.37
N PHE A 32 -4.81 0.31 -4.59
CA PHE A 32 -5.02 0.31 -3.14
C PHE A 32 -3.69 0.48 -2.42
N GLN A 33 -3.63 1.43 -1.49
CA GLN A 33 -2.45 1.67 -0.68
C GLN A 33 -2.76 1.92 0.78
N ILE A 34 -1.84 1.51 1.64
CA ILE A 34 -1.82 1.79 3.07
C ILE A 34 -0.61 2.67 3.34
N ILE A 35 -0.84 3.74 4.10
CA ILE A 35 0.20 4.70 4.51
C ILE A 35 0.25 4.71 6.03
N LEU A 36 1.43 4.41 6.58
CA LEU A 36 1.78 4.61 7.99
C LEU A 36 2.79 5.74 8.08
N THR A 37 2.45 6.80 8.82
CA THR A 37 3.35 7.91 9.13
C THR A 37 3.71 7.88 10.61
N SER A 38 5.00 7.73 10.90
CA SER A 38 5.56 7.73 12.24
C SER A 38 6.35 9.01 12.47
N SER A 39 5.89 9.86 13.38
CA SER A 39 6.55 11.10 13.78
C SER A 39 7.27 10.92 15.10
N PHE A 40 8.56 11.26 15.13
CA PHE A 40 9.43 11.15 16.28
C PHE A 40 9.81 12.55 16.73
N TYR A 41 9.17 13.05 17.80
CA TYR A 41 9.39 14.42 18.28
C TYR A 41 10.62 14.50 19.17
N ASN A 42 10.81 13.50 20.02
CA ASN A 42 11.97 13.34 20.89
C ASN A 42 12.09 11.87 21.32
N ARG A 43 13.03 11.58 22.22
CA ARG A 43 13.30 10.21 22.70
C ARG A 43 12.12 9.53 23.40
N SER A 44 11.19 10.32 23.95
CA SER A 44 10.07 9.82 24.77
C SER A 44 8.71 10.02 24.11
N TRP A 45 8.65 10.73 22.98
CA TRP A 45 7.40 11.07 22.32
C TRP A 45 7.43 10.76 20.83
N THR A 46 6.57 9.81 20.46
CA THR A 46 6.29 9.42 19.09
C THR A 46 4.79 9.40 18.84
N GLN A 47 4.42 9.45 17.56
CA GLN A 47 3.05 9.37 17.11
C GLN A 47 2.99 8.59 15.80
N ASN A 48 2.13 7.59 15.74
CA ASN A 48 1.80 6.91 14.50
C ASN A 48 0.43 7.36 13.99
N GLN A 49 0.32 7.50 12.67
CA GLN A 49 -0.92 7.77 11.96
C GLN A 49 -1.01 6.80 10.79
N GLY A 50 -2.13 6.09 10.68
CA GLY A 50 -2.36 5.09 9.65
C GLY A 50 -3.60 5.42 8.83
N SER A 51 -3.54 5.20 7.53
CA SER A 51 -4.67 5.39 6.62
C SER A 51 -4.58 4.42 5.45
N ALA A 52 -5.73 4.07 4.86
CA ALA A 52 -5.78 3.32 3.62
C ALA A 52 -6.64 4.03 2.58
N TRP A 53 -6.24 3.91 1.32
CA TRP A 53 -6.75 4.69 0.21
C TRP A 53 -7.01 3.76 -0.98
N LEU A 54 -8.16 3.96 -1.62
CA LEU A 54 -8.48 3.45 -2.94
C LEU A 54 -8.37 4.63 -3.89
N ASP A 55 -7.29 4.67 -4.69
CA ASP A 55 -6.87 5.85 -5.44
C ASP A 55 -6.81 7.09 -4.53
N GLU A 56 -7.64 8.11 -4.82
CA GLU A 56 -7.75 9.34 -4.04
C GLU A 56 -8.74 9.24 -2.87
N LEU A 57 -9.53 8.15 -2.79
CA LEU A 57 -10.57 7.99 -1.80
C LEU A 57 -10.05 7.29 -0.55
N GLN A 58 -10.05 8.00 0.58
CA GLN A 58 -9.73 7.37 1.86
C GLN A 58 -10.83 6.37 2.25
N THR A 59 -10.43 5.11 2.43
CA THR A 59 -11.34 4.02 2.83
C THR A 59 -11.21 3.73 4.32
N HIS A 60 -10.02 3.90 4.90
CA HIS A 60 -9.78 3.57 6.30
C HIS A 60 -8.98 4.65 7.03
N GLY A 61 -9.31 4.83 8.31
CA GLY A 61 -8.43 5.39 9.33
C GLY A 61 -7.94 4.29 10.27
N TRP A 62 -7.02 4.63 11.16
CA TRP A 62 -6.49 3.71 12.15
C TRP A 62 -6.27 4.39 13.50
N ASP A 63 -6.74 3.74 14.57
CA ASP A 63 -6.48 4.17 15.94
C ASP A 63 -5.20 3.52 16.45
N SER A 64 -4.13 4.32 16.56
CA SER A 64 -2.83 3.84 16.99
C SER A 64 -2.78 3.37 18.45
N LYS A 65 -3.79 3.66 19.28
CA LYS A 65 -3.84 3.24 20.69
C LYS A 65 -4.48 1.87 20.84
N THR A 66 -5.53 1.60 20.09
CA THR A 66 -6.29 0.34 20.16
C THR A 66 -5.87 -0.65 19.08
N GLY A 67 -5.28 -0.18 17.99
CA GLY A 67 -4.94 -0.97 16.81
C GLY A 67 -6.10 -1.15 15.83
N ALA A 68 -7.29 -0.65 16.15
CA ALA A 68 -8.50 -0.88 15.36
C ALA A 68 -8.53 -0.03 14.08
N PHE A 69 -9.06 -0.61 13.00
CA PHE A 69 -9.37 0.11 11.78
C PHE A 69 -10.72 0.83 11.91
N THR A 70 -10.75 2.07 11.42
CA THR A 70 -11.98 2.85 11.28
C THR A 70 -12.41 2.83 9.82
N TYR A 71 -13.61 2.30 9.55
CA TYR A 71 -14.18 2.25 8.19
C TYR A 71 -14.81 3.60 7.86
N LEU A 72 -14.28 4.29 6.84
CA LEU A 72 -14.74 5.64 6.45
C LEU A 72 -15.82 5.61 5.38
N GLN A 73 -15.92 4.52 4.62
CA GLN A 73 -17.00 4.27 3.66
C GLN A 73 -17.86 3.09 4.12
N PRO A 74 -19.17 3.07 3.80
CA PRO A 74 -20.04 1.93 4.14
C PRO A 74 -19.56 0.59 3.56
N TRP A 75 -18.77 0.63 2.50
CA TRP A 75 -18.23 -0.51 1.78
C TRP A 75 -16.73 -0.74 2.04
N SER A 76 -16.07 0.04 2.91
CA SER A 76 -14.64 -0.09 3.21
C SER A 76 -14.25 -1.47 3.76
N LYS A 77 -15.19 -2.21 4.35
CA LYS A 77 -14.94 -3.58 4.79
C LYS A 77 -14.62 -4.53 3.61
N GLY A 78 -15.06 -4.19 2.40
CA GLY A 78 -15.01 -5.06 1.24
C GLY A 78 -15.76 -6.37 1.49
N ASN A 79 -15.19 -7.48 1.01
CA ASN A 79 -15.73 -8.82 1.18
C ASN A 79 -15.02 -9.64 2.28
N PHE A 80 -14.12 -9.04 3.06
CA PHE A 80 -13.35 -9.77 4.06
C PHE A 80 -14.21 -10.16 5.27
N SER A 81 -13.90 -11.34 5.82
CA SER A 81 -14.51 -11.79 7.07
C SER A 81 -14.05 -10.90 8.24
N LYS A 82 -14.81 -10.92 9.33
CA LYS A 82 -14.45 -10.17 10.53
C LYS A 82 -13.13 -10.70 11.11
N GLU A 83 -12.96 -12.01 11.07
CA GLU A 83 -11.80 -12.72 11.60
C GLU A 83 -10.52 -12.33 10.84
N THR A 84 -10.59 -12.27 9.51
CA THR A 84 -9.45 -11.82 8.68
C THR A 84 -9.08 -10.37 8.98
N LEU A 85 -10.06 -9.48 9.13
CA LEU A 85 -9.80 -8.07 9.44
C LEU A 85 -9.16 -7.89 10.81
N VAL A 86 -9.64 -8.60 11.83
CA VAL A 86 -9.04 -8.59 13.17
C VAL A 86 -7.59 -9.09 13.16
N GLU A 87 -7.28 -10.11 12.34
CA GLU A 87 -5.91 -10.57 12.19
C GLU A 87 -5.02 -9.51 11.51
N LEU A 88 -5.53 -8.81 10.50
CA LEU A 88 -4.81 -7.70 9.86
C LEU A 88 -4.59 -6.52 10.81
N GLU A 89 -5.59 -6.15 11.63
CA GLU A 89 -5.44 -5.15 12.69
C GLU A 89 -4.31 -5.55 13.65
N ARG A 90 -4.28 -6.81 14.09
CA ARG A 90 -3.26 -7.33 15.00
C ARG A 90 -1.86 -7.28 14.39
N ILE A 91 -1.74 -7.70 13.13
CA ILE A 91 -0.48 -7.65 12.37
C ILE A 91 -0.01 -6.20 12.24
N PHE A 92 -0.87 -5.31 11.74
CA PHE A 92 -0.55 -3.91 11.51
C PHE A 92 -0.14 -3.20 12.82
N TYR A 93 -0.91 -3.40 13.90
CA TYR A 93 -0.60 -2.86 15.22
C TYR A 93 0.76 -3.36 15.72
N THR A 94 1.00 -4.68 15.69
CA THR A 94 2.26 -5.28 16.17
C THR A 94 3.47 -4.71 15.43
N TYR A 95 3.42 -4.65 14.11
CA TYR A 95 4.56 -4.16 13.31
C TYR A 95 4.72 -2.65 13.36
N SER A 96 3.64 -1.88 13.53
CA SER A 96 3.73 -0.42 13.76
C SER A 96 4.49 -0.07 15.04
N ILE A 97 4.31 -0.85 16.11
CA ILE A 97 5.02 -0.67 17.39
C ILE A 97 6.48 -1.13 17.26
N ARG A 98 6.72 -2.28 16.61
CA ARG A 98 8.10 -2.77 16.36
C ARG A 98 8.90 -1.78 15.53
N LEU A 99 8.28 -1.14 14.54
CA LEU A 99 8.93 -0.10 13.73
C LEU A 99 9.44 1.04 14.62
N LEU A 100 8.60 1.56 15.52
CA LEU A 100 9.01 2.61 16.45
C LEU A 100 10.22 2.19 17.30
N GLN A 101 10.20 0.96 17.82
CA GLN A 101 11.31 0.41 18.61
C GLN A 101 12.60 0.30 17.80
N ILE A 102 12.53 -0.17 16.55
CA ILE A 102 13.68 -0.26 15.65
C ILE A 102 14.32 1.13 15.48
N PHE A 103 13.52 2.14 15.16
CA PHE A 103 14.02 3.51 15.00
C PHE A 103 14.63 4.06 16.29
N HIS A 104 13.97 3.89 17.43
CA HIS A 104 14.51 4.32 18.73
C HIS A 104 15.87 3.69 19.05
N ASN A 105 16.02 2.39 18.82
CA ASN A 105 17.25 1.67 19.10
C ASN A 105 18.42 2.10 18.20
N HIS A 106 18.12 2.57 16.99
CA HIS A 106 19.15 2.88 15.98
C HIS A 106 19.33 4.37 15.69
N VAL A 107 18.63 5.29 16.39
CA VAL A 107 18.76 6.75 16.19
C VAL A 107 20.20 7.21 16.07
N ARG A 108 21.08 6.76 16.98
CA ARG A 108 22.50 7.14 16.97
C ARG A 108 23.26 6.51 15.81
N GLN A 109 23.07 5.21 15.59
CA GLN A 109 23.77 4.45 14.55
C GLN A 109 23.45 4.98 13.15
N TRP A 110 22.19 5.36 12.93
CA TRP A 110 21.70 5.88 11.65
C TRP A 110 21.79 7.40 11.52
N GLN A 111 22.37 8.07 12.53
CA GLN A 111 22.53 9.53 12.57
C GLN A 111 21.20 10.23 12.27
N LEU A 112 20.14 9.83 13.00
CA LEU A 112 18.82 10.44 12.92
C LEU A 112 18.73 11.59 13.92
N GLU A 113 18.25 12.73 13.45
CA GLU A 113 18.08 13.92 14.28
C GLU A 113 16.59 14.16 14.56
N TYR A 114 16.25 14.35 15.83
CA TYR A 114 14.88 14.72 16.22
C TYR A 114 14.63 16.22 15.94
N PRO A 115 13.40 16.61 15.54
CA PRO A 115 12.30 15.73 15.18
C PRO A 115 12.48 15.14 13.78
N PHE A 116 12.05 13.89 13.59
CA PHE A 116 12.04 13.27 12.25
C PHE A 116 10.77 12.50 11.98
N GLN A 117 10.49 12.32 10.70
CA GLN A 117 9.37 11.52 10.22
C GLN A 117 9.84 10.34 9.38
N VAL A 118 9.14 9.23 9.54
CA VAL A 118 9.26 8.03 8.73
C VAL A 118 7.90 7.74 8.14
N GLN A 119 7.85 7.45 6.85
CA GLN A 119 6.61 7.05 6.19
C GLN A 119 6.81 5.67 5.56
N ILE A 120 5.84 4.80 5.74
CA ILE A 120 5.74 3.53 5.02
C ILE A 120 4.52 3.63 4.12
N ALA A 121 4.71 3.36 2.85
CA ALA A 121 3.62 3.17 1.90
C ALA A 121 3.73 1.77 1.33
N GLY A 122 2.62 1.05 1.23
CA GLY A 122 2.59 -0.24 0.57
C GLY A 122 1.20 -0.59 0.09
N GLY A 123 1.13 -1.40 -0.96
CA GLY A 123 -0.12 -1.65 -1.65
C GLY A 123 0.05 -2.46 -2.92
N CYS A 124 -1.04 -2.51 -3.67
CA CYS A 124 -1.15 -3.25 -4.91
C CYS A 124 -2.11 -2.54 -5.85
N ASP A 125 -1.93 -2.73 -7.14
CA ASP A 125 -2.91 -2.35 -8.14
C ASP A 125 -3.73 -3.55 -8.63
N PHE A 126 -4.75 -3.20 -9.41
CA PHE A 126 -5.49 -4.12 -10.24
C PHE A 126 -5.34 -3.68 -11.71
N HIS A 127 -4.64 -4.50 -12.50
CA HIS A 127 -4.53 -4.37 -13.94
C HIS A 127 -5.20 -5.55 -14.66
N PHE A 128 -5.83 -5.26 -15.80
CA PHE A 128 -6.40 -6.28 -16.67
C PHE A 128 -5.32 -6.89 -17.58
N GLY A 129 -5.05 -8.18 -17.39
CA GLY A 129 -4.17 -8.95 -18.30
C GLY A 129 -2.67 -8.75 -18.08
N GLU A 130 -2.26 -7.83 -17.21
CA GLU A 130 -0.87 -7.59 -16.81
C GLU A 130 -0.57 -8.08 -15.39
N VAL A 131 0.73 -8.10 -15.07
CA VAL A 131 1.22 -8.44 -13.73
C VAL A 131 0.88 -7.30 -12.79
N SER A 132 0.04 -7.57 -11.78
CA SER A 132 -0.24 -6.65 -10.67
C SER A 132 1.05 -6.03 -10.11
N VAL A 133 1.18 -4.71 -10.09
CA VAL A 133 2.27 -4.05 -9.38
C VAL A 133 1.98 -4.11 -7.89
N ARG A 134 3.01 -4.48 -7.14
CA ARG A 134 2.98 -4.60 -5.69
C ARG A 134 4.18 -3.84 -5.17
N PHE A 135 3.98 -3.05 -4.13
CA PHE A 135 5.07 -2.26 -3.59
C PHE A 135 4.95 -2.15 -2.09
N ALA A 136 6.11 -2.01 -1.46
CA ALA A 136 6.23 -1.38 -0.16
C ALA A 136 7.51 -0.55 -0.15
N GLN A 137 7.45 0.62 0.44
CA GLN A 137 8.57 1.54 0.51
C GLN A 137 8.58 2.24 1.85
N ILE A 138 9.78 2.56 2.32
CA ILE A 138 10.00 3.38 3.50
C ILE A 138 10.72 4.65 3.06
N ALA A 139 10.16 5.79 3.45
CA ALA A 139 10.75 7.11 3.28
C ALA A 139 11.15 7.70 4.63
N TYR A 140 12.22 8.47 4.65
CA TYR A 140 12.70 9.22 5.79
C TYR A 140 12.75 10.71 5.42
N GLN A 141 12.09 11.56 6.21
CA GLN A 141 11.97 13.00 5.94
C GLN A 141 11.53 13.31 4.50
N GLY A 142 10.54 12.56 4.00
CA GLY A 142 9.99 12.72 2.65
C GLY A 142 10.90 12.22 1.51
N SER A 143 12.05 11.61 1.81
CA SER A 143 12.95 11.03 0.81
C SER A 143 12.98 9.51 0.88
N ASP A 144 12.93 8.86 -0.29
CA ASP A 144 12.96 7.39 -0.38
C ASP A 144 14.21 6.81 0.27
N LEU A 145 14.01 5.84 1.17
CA LEU A 145 15.08 5.20 1.93
C LEU A 145 15.31 3.76 1.47
N ILE A 146 14.28 2.93 1.51
CA ILE A 146 14.33 1.52 1.04
C ILE A 146 13.02 1.14 0.35
N ASN A 147 13.10 0.26 -0.64
CA ASN A 147 11.94 -0.33 -1.31
C ASN A 147 11.98 -1.86 -1.15
N PHE A 148 10.80 -2.48 -1.12
CA PHE A 148 10.65 -3.91 -0.96
C PHE A 148 10.42 -4.56 -2.33
N GLN A 149 11.23 -5.58 -2.63
CA GLN A 149 11.11 -6.37 -3.84
C GLN A 149 11.15 -7.86 -3.48
N ASN A 150 10.12 -8.59 -3.89
CA ASN A 150 9.91 -9.99 -3.52
C ASN A 150 9.91 -10.16 -1.99
N THR A 151 10.99 -10.69 -1.42
CA THR A 151 11.13 -10.94 0.02
C THR A 151 12.32 -10.17 0.62
N SER A 152 12.84 -9.17 -0.10
CA SER A 152 14.02 -8.41 0.27
C SER A 152 13.81 -6.90 0.16
N TRP A 153 14.49 -6.15 1.01
CA TRP A 153 14.58 -4.71 0.95
C TRP A 153 15.81 -4.29 0.15
N LEU A 154 15.66 -3.26 -0.67
CA LEU A 154 16.72 -2.65 -1.46
C LEU A 154 16.90 -1.19 -1.07
N ALA A 155 18.14 -0.75 -0.99
CA ALA A 155 18.48 0.63 -0.67
C ALA A 155 18.11 1.58 -1.83
N SER A 156 17.49 2.70 -1.49
CA SER A 156 17.30 3.81 -2.44
C SER A 156 18.66 4.41 -2.81
N PRO A 157 18.92 4.68 -4.11
CA PRO A 157 20.13 5.39 -4.54
C PRO A 157 20.29 6.77 -3.87
N LYS A 158 19.17 7.43 -3.56
CA LYS A 158 19.14 8.75 -2.90
C LYS A 158 19.43 8.68 -1.40
N GLY A 159 19.31 7.51 -0.78
CA GLY A 159 19.38 7.35 0.67
C GLY A 159 20.78 7.10 1.24
N GLY A 160 21.81 7.00 0.39
CA GLY A 160 23.22 6.94 0.78
C GLY A 160 23.57 5.78 1.73
N SER A 161 24.57 5.99 2.59
CA SER A 161 25.01 4.97 3.58
C SER A 161 23.91 4.59 4.57
N ARG A 162 23.03 5.53 4.91
CA ARG A 162 21.89 5.28 5.80
C ARG A 162 20.95 4.24 5.20
N ALA A 163 20.56 4.38 3.92
CA ALA A 163 19.73 3.37 3.25
C ALA A 163 20.36 1.98 3.26
N GLN A 164 21.68 1.87 3.10
CA GLN A 164 22.38 0.58 3.18
C GLN A 164 22.32 -0.04 4.59
N GLN A 165 22.48 0.77 5.64
CA GLN A 165 22.36 0.32 7.02
C GLN A 165 20.93 -0.16 7.35
N PHE A 166 19.92 0.56 6.86
CA PHE A 166 18.52 0.16 6.96
C PHE A 166 18.25 -1.16 6.24
N CYS A 167 18.63 -1.24 4.97
CA CYS A 167 18.50 -2.42 4.13
C CYS A 167 19.14 -3.66 4.79
N THR A 168 20.36 -3.51 5.32
CA THR A 168 21.07 -4.60 6.01
C THR A 168 20.28 -5.12 7.21
N LEU A 169 19.74 -4.24 8.05
CA LEU A 169 18.95 -4.65 9.21
C LEU A 169 17.60 -5.26 8.78
N PHE A 170 16.86 -4.60 7.89
CA PHE A 170 15.52 -5.02 7.50
C PHE A 170 15.50 -6.36 6.77
N ASN A 171 16.58 -6.71 6.06
CA ASN A 171 16.73 -8.03 5.44
C ASN A 171 16.98 -9.17 6.43
N GLN A 172 17.31 -8.89 7.69
CA GLN A 172 17.44 -9.93 8.73
C GLN A 172 16.08 -10.37 9.28
N TYR A 173 15.01 -9.59 9.07
CA TYR A 173 13.66 -9.93 9.53
C TYR A 173 12.93 -10.86 8.55
N HIS A 174 13.51 -12.03 8.25
CA HIS A 174 12.99 -12.98 7.26
C HIS A 174 11.52 -13.33 7.44
N VAL A 175 11.08 -13.61 8.68
CA VAL A 175 9.68 -13.93 8.97
C VAL A 175 8.74 -12.78 8.63
N PHE A 176 9.14 -11.54 8.95
CA PHE A 176 8.34 -10.37 8.60
C PHE A 176 8.30 -10.15 7.09
N ASN A 177 9.44 -10.32 6.41
CA ASN A 177 9.51 -10.14 4.96
C ASN A 177 8.62 -11.17 4.22
N GLU A 178 8.56 -12.41 4.69
CA GLU A 178 7.62 -13.42 4.17
C GLU A 178 6.14 -13.05 4.41
N ILE A 179 5.83 -12.51 5.60
CA ILE A 179 4.48 -12.01 5.92
C ILE A 179 4.11 -10.84 5.01
N LEU A 180 5.01 -9.87 4.85
CA LEU A 180 4.79 -8.70 3.99
C LEU A 180 4.60 -9.13 2.53
N TYR A 181 5.43 -10.05 2.04
CA TYR A 181 5.28 -10.61 0.69
C TYR A 181 3.89 -11.21 0.49
N LYS A 182 3.41 -12.08 1.40
CA LYS A 182 2.06 -12.68 1.33
C LYS A 182 0.93 -11.65 1.41
N ILE A 183 1.10 -10.62 2.24
CA ILE A 183 0.12 -9.53 2.32
C ILE A 183 0.03 -8.82 0.97
N LEU A 184 1.16 -8.49 0.35
CA LEU A 184 1.19 -7.79 -0.92
C LEU A 184 0.79 -8.67 -2.11
N SER A 185 1.15 -9.96 -2.10
CA SER A 185 0.91 -10.87 -3.23
C SER A 185 -0.48 -11.48 -3.25
N ASP A 186 -1.05 -11.76 -2.07
CA ASP A 186 -2.26 -12.56 -1.96
C ASP A 186 -3.38 -11.73 -1.33
N THR A 187 -3.11 -11.10 -0.18
CA THR A 187 -4.15 -10.43 0.61
C THR A 187 -4.59 -9.12 -0.02
N CYS A 188 -3.65 -8.29 -0.46
CA CYS A 188 -3.93 -6.97 -1.02
C CYS A 188 -4.79 -7.06 -2.30
N PRO A 189 -4.46 -7.90 -3.31
CA PRO A 189 -5.28 -7.99 -4.51
C PRO A 189 -6.70 -8.50 -4.22
N GLN A 190 -6.85 -9.47 -3.31
CA GLN A 190 -8.17 -9.96 -2.88
C GLN A 190 -8.97 -8.87 -2.17
N PHE A 191 -8.32 -8.08 -1.32
CA PHE A 191 -8.96 -6.97 -0.62
C PHE A 191 -9.40 -5.87 -1.59
N LEU A 192 -8.52 -5.47 -2.51
CA LEU A 192 -8.82 -4.49 -3.56
C LEU A 192 -10.02 -4.94 -4.41
N LEU A 193 -10.06 -6.20 -4.85
CA LEU A 193 -11.22 -6.75 -5.56
C LEU A 193 -12.51 -6.69 -4.72
N GLY A 194 -12.42 -7.01 -3.43
CA GLY A 194 -13.53 -6.93 -2.49
C GLY A 194 -14.04 -5.50 -2.29
N LEU A 195 -13.14 -4.52 -2.20
CA LEU A 195 -13.47 -3.10 -2.13
C LEU A 195 -14.17 -2.63 -3.42
N LEU A 196 -13.63 -3.02 -4.58
CA LEU A 196 -14.17 -2.68 -5.88
C LEU A 196 -15.58 -3.25 -6.12
N ASP A 197 -15.84 -4.48 -5.68
CA ASP A 197 -17.17 -5.09 -5.79
C ASP A 197 -18.17 -4.43 -4.83
N ALA A 198 -17.79 -4.26 -3.56
CA ALA A 198 -18.66 -3.65 -2.54
C ALA A 198 -18.94 -2.15 -2.78
N GLY A 199 -17.94 -1.43 -3.28
CA GLY A 199 -18.00 0.01 -3.57
C GLY A 199 -18.53 0.35 -4.97
N LYS A 200 -18.78 -0.64 -5.83
CA LYS A 200 -19.09 -0.45 -7.25
C LYS A 200 -20.10 0.66 -7.53
N ALA A 201 -21.26 0.63 -6.87
CA ALA A 201 -22.33 1.60 -7.10
C ALA A 201 -21.90 3.02 -6.73
N TYR A 202 -21.12 3.18 -5.66
CA TYR A 202 -20.59 4.47 -5.23
C TYR A 202 -19.55 5.00 -6.21
N LEU A 203 -18.59 4.16 -6.61
CA LEU A 203 -17.51 4.54 -7.53
C LEU A 203 -18.07 4.94 -8.90
N GLN A 204 -19.08 4.22 -9.41
CA GLN A 204 -19.79 4.57 -10.65
C GLN A 204 -20.50 5.93 -10.56
N GLN A 205 -21.06 6.28 -9.41
CA GLN A 205 -21.70 7.59 -9.21
C GLN A 205 -20.68 8.74 -9.14
N GLN A 206 -19.47 8.47 -8.68
CA GLN A 206 -18.37 9.43 -8.66
C GLN A 206 -17.72 9.64 -10.03
N GLY A 207 -18.20 8.97 -11.08
CA GLY A 207 -17.67 9.09 -12.43
C GLY A 207 -16.38 8.30 -12.67
N GLN A 208 -15.98 7.41 -11.75
CA GLN A 208 -14.89 6.47 -11.99
C GLN A 208 -15.37 5.36 -12.94
N SER A 209 -14.65 5.16 -14.06
CA SER A 209 -15.04 4.20 -15.08
C SER A 209 -14.72 2.78 -14.64
N TRP A 210 -15.66 2.15 -13.96
CA TRP A 210 -15.53 0.77 -13.54
C TRP A 210 -15.88 -0.20 -14.68
N SER A 211 -14.96 -1.09 -15.01
CA SER A 211 -15.24 -2.39 -15.62
C SER A 211 -14.64 -3.48 -14.73
N LEU A 212 -15.41 -4.26 -13.96
CA LEU A 212 -15.05 -5.65 -13.68
C LEU A 212 -15.28 -6.41 -14.98
N PRO A 213 -14.54 -7.51 -15.20
CA PRO A 213 -14.98 -8.46 -16.19
C PRO A 213 -16.39 -8.95 -15.81
N PRO A 214 -17.28 -9.16 -16.81
CA PRO A 214 -18.48 -9.96 -16.61
C PRO A 214 -18.06 -11.25 -15.90
N ARG A 215 -18.75 -11.59 -14.80
CA ARG A 215 -18.56 -12.85 -14.07
C ARG A 215 -18.14 -13.94 -15.05
N ILE A 216 -16.98 -14.56 -14.83
CA ILE A 216 -16.46 -15.70 -15.60
C ILE A 216 -17.44 -16.87 -15.41
N LEU A 217 -18.57 -16.80 -16.11
CA LEU A 217 -19.59 -17.82 -16.26
C LEU A 217 -20.27 -17.72 -17.63
N TYR A 218 -20.06 -16.66 -18.42
CA TYR A 218 -20.63 -16.56 -19.77
C TYR A 218 -19.72 -17.15 -20.87
N SER A 219 -18.39 -17.17 -20.72
CA SER A 219 -17.51 -17.78 -21.71
C SER A 219 -17.55 -19.32 -21.69
N ALA A 220 -17.79 -19.93 -20.52
CA ALA A 220 -17.95 -21.38 -20.40
C ALA A 220 -19.29 -21.85 -21.00
N LEU A 221 -20.39 -21.11 -20.79
CA LEU A 221 -21.71 -21.49 -21.32
C LEU A 221 -21.85 -21.26 -22.83
N ILE A 222 -21.20 -20.23 -23.40
CA ILE A 222 -21.20 -20.02 -24.86
C ILE A 222 -20.39 -21.10 -25.59
N ASN A 223 -19.28 -21.56 -25.00
CA ASN A 223 -18.49 -22.64 -25.57
C ASN A 223 -19.17 -24.02 -25.40
N LEU A 224 -19.92 -24.23 -24.31
CA LEU A 224 -20.76 -25.43 -24.14
C LEU A 224 -21.98 -25.43 -25.08
N TRP A 225 -22.58 -24.29 -25.39
CA TRP A 225 -23.68 -24.22 -26.37
C TRP A 225 -23.20 -24.45 -27.81
N LYS A 226 -21.99 -23.96 -28.16
CA LYS A 226 -21.36 -24.23 -29.46
C LYS A 226 -20.85 -25.67 -29.61
N ALA A 227 -20.46 -26.32 -28.52
CA ALA A 227 -19.98 -27.72 -28.53
C ALA A 227 -21.12 -28.77 -28.59
N VAL A 228 -22.37 -28.37 -28.33
CA VAL A 228 -23.55 -29.26 -28.39
C VAL A 228 -24.38 -29.03 -29.67
N SER A 229 -23.99 -28.07 -30.51
CA SER A 229 -24.73 -27.70 -31.73
C SER A 229 -23.99 -28.06 -33.04
N ILE A 230 -23.06 -29.02 -33.00
CA ILE A 230 -22.47 -29.68 -34.19
C ILE A 230 -22.55 -31.18 -33.99
#